data_AF-A0A8X6SPH9-F1
#
_entry.id   AF-A0A8X6SPH9-F1
#
_cell.length_a   1.000
_cell.length_b   1.000
_cell.length_c   1.000
_cell.angle_alpha   90.00
_cell.angle_beta   90.00
_cell.angle_gamma   90.00
#
_symmetry.space_group_name_H-M   'P 1'
#
loop_
_entity.id
_entity.type
_entity.pdbx_description
1 polymer ?
#
loop_
_entity_poly.entity_id
_entity_poly.type
_entity_poly.pdbx_seq_one_letter_code
_entity_poly.pdbx_strand_id
1 'polypeptide(L)' 'MEEIFACIAYEPCLLDYSEFKRVQDPVWVLGREYKICDDDEEFEKLNEDIKSRIWFTYRKQFQPIGT' A
#
# COMPACT_ATOMS: atom_id res chain seq x y z
N MET A 1 -16.55 21.04 16.03
CA MET A 1 -15.17 20.79 15.58
C MET A 1 -14.54 19.74 16.50
N GLU A 2 -15.22 18.62 16.75
CA GLU A 2 -14.79 17.59 17.72
C GLU A 2 -14.73 16.17 17.12
N GLU A 3 -15.42 15.93 16.00
CA GLU A 3 -15.55 14.57 15.44
C GLU A 3 -14.31 14.04 14.68
N ILE A 4 -13.28 14.86 14.46
CA ILE A 4 -12.14 14.49 13.61
C ILE A 4 -11.10 13.62 14.36
N PHE A 5 -11.13 13.57 15.70
CA PHE A 5 -10.02 13.00 16.48
C PHE A 5 -10.13 11.51 16.81
N ALA A 6 -11.30 10.89 16.69
CA ALA A 6 -11.41 9.46 16.91
C ALA A 6 -10.72 8.73 15.75
N CYS A 7 -9.64 8.02 16.04
CA CYS A 7 -8.83 7.17 15.16
C CYS A 7 -7.58 7.78 14.49
N ILE A 8 -7.31 9.09 14.56
CA ILE A 8 -6.05 9.66 14.02
C ILE A 8 -4.80 9.00 14.64
N ALA A 9 -4.85 8.67 15.93
CA ALA A 9 -3.76 7.98 16.63
C ALA A 9 -3.49 6.54 16.11
N TYR A 10 -4.40 5.97 15.30
CA TYR A 10 -4.29 4.64 14.72
C TYR A 10 -4.05 4.66 13.20
N GLU A 11 -4.01 5.83 12.58
CA GLU A 11 -3.61 5.97 11.18
C GLU A 11 -2.11 6.23 11.10
N PRO A 12 -1.28 5.24 10.71
CA PRO A 12 0.15 5.46 10.48
C PRO A 12 0.41 6.29 9.21
N CYS A 13 -0.61 6.86 8.56
CA CYS A 13 -0.51 7.70 7.36
C CYS A 13 0.36 8.96 7.53
N LEU A 14 0.85 9.25 8.75
CA LEU A 14 1.83 10.30 9.04
C LEU A 14 3.29 9.83 8.93
N LEU A 15 3.53 8.55 8.61
CA LEU A 15 4.88 8.04 8.34
C LEU A 15 5.32 8.46 6.93
N ASP A 16 6.56 8.91 6.80
CA ASP A 16 7.18 9.14 5.50
C ASP A 16 7.20 7.83 4.70
N TYR A 17 6.59 7.86 3.52
CA TYR A 17 6.69 6.76 2.57
C TYR A 17 8.08 6.79 1.94
N SER A 18 8.93 5.82 2.27
CA SER A 18 10.16 5.60 1.54
C SER A 18 9.87 4.91 0.21
N GLU A 19 10.45 5.41 -0.88
CA GLU A 19 10.42 4.71 -2.16
C GLU A 19 11.00 3.29 -2.04
N PHE A 20 10.47 2.38 -2.85
CA PHE A 20 10.97 1.01 -2.90
C PHE A 20 12.42 1.03 -3.42
N LYS A 21 13.35 0.56 -2.59
CA LYS A 21 14.77 0.51 -2.97
C LYS A 21 14.98 -0.59 -4.00
N ARG A 22 15.79 -0.33 -5.02
CA ARG A 22 16.26 -1.38 -5.92
C ARG A 22 17.16 -2.35 -5.17
N VAL A 23 16.86 -3.64 -5.31
CA VAL A 23 17.57 -4.73 -4.65
C VAL A 23 18.00 -5.75 -5.69
N GLN A 24 19.15 -6.39 -5.46
CA GLN A 24 19.66 -7.44 -6.36
C GLN A 24 18.85 -8.73 -6.27
N ASP A 25 18.30 -9.02 -5.10
CA ASP A 25 17.46 -10.19 -4.89
C ASP A 25 16.09 -10.01 -5.57
N PRO A 26 15.50 -11.08 -6.14
CA PRO A 26 14.19 -10.98 -6.75
C PRO A 26 13.10 -10.66 -5.73
N VAL A 27 12.16 -9.81 -6.11
CA VAL A 27 10.97 -9.48 -5.34
C VAL A 27 9.85 -10.42 -5.76
N TRP A 28 9.14 -11.00 -4.79
CA TRP A 28 8.04 -11.91 -5.04
C TRP A 28 6.70 -11.31 -4.61
N VAL A 29 5.74 -11.24 -5.53
CA VAL A 29 4.37 -10.77 -5.25
C VAL A 29 3.38 -11.84 -5.70
N LEU A 30 2.64 -12.43 -4.74
CA LEU A 30 1.60 -13.44 -4.98
C LEU A 30 2.03 -14.59 -5.92
N GLY A 31 3.28 -15.04 -5.78
CA GLY A 31 3.86 -16.13 -6.58
C GLY A 31 4.47 -15.73 -7.93
N ARG A 32 4.52 -14.43 -8.25
CA ARG A 32 5.25 -13.87 -9.39
C ARG A 32 6.59 -13.29 -8.93
N GLU A 33 7.64 -13.56 -9.70
CA GLU A 33 9.01 -13.06 -9.47
C GLU A 33 9.26 -11.79 -10.30
N TYR A 34 9.92 -10.79 -9.70
CA TYR A 34 10.31 -9.53 -10.34
C TYR A 34 11.79 -9.25 -10.07
N LYS A 35 12.57 -8.93 -11.11
CA LYS A 35 14.01 -8.61 -11.02
C LYS A 35 14.24 -7.12 -11.28
N ILE A 36 14.26 -6.35 -10.20
CA ILE A 36 14.15 -4.88 -10.27
C ILE A 36 15.48 -4.10 -10.15
N CYS A 37 16.62 -4.80 -10.04
CA CYS A 37 17.92 -4.14 -9.87
C CYS A 37 18.31 -3.35 -11.12
N ASP A 38 18.22 -4.01 -12.27
CA ASP A 38 18.85 -3.58 -13.51
C ASP A 38 17.85 -3.19 -14.60
N ASP A 39 16.55 -3.36 -14.34
CA ASP A 39 15.47 -3.20 -15.32
C ASP A 39 14.34 -2.30 -14.78
N ASP A 40 14.20 -1.12 -15.40
CA ASP A 40 13.17 -0.14 -15.07
C ASP A 40 11.76 -0.66 -15.43
N GLU A 41 11.64 -1.49 -16.46
CA GLU A 41 10.38 -2.06 -16.92
C GLU A 41 9.84 -3.08 -15.90
N GLU A 42 10.72 -3.92 -15.36
CA GLU A 42 10.35 -4.88 -14.30
C GLU A 42 9.96 -4.16 -12.99
N PHE A 43 10.61 -3.04 -12.69
CA PHE A 43 10.21 -2.19 -11.57
C PHE A 43 8.84 -1.54 -11.79
N GLU A 44 8.54 -1.09 -13.00
CA GLU A 44 7.23 -0.55 -13.34
C GLU A 44 6.14 -1.62 -13.23
N LYS A 45 6.37 -2.82 -13.80
CA LYS A 45 5.45 -3.97 -13.69
C LYS A 45 5.18 -4.38 -12.25
N LEU A 46 6.20 -4.37 -11.38
CA LEU A 46 6.03 -4.64 -9.95
C LEU A 46 5.08 -3.61 -9.30
N ASN A 47 5.30 -2.33 -9.59
CA ASN A 47 4.48 -1.24 -9.05
C ASN A 47 3.02 -1.31 -9.56
N GLU A 48 2.83 -1.60 -10.84
CA GLU A 48 1.51 -1.82 -11.42
C GLU A 48 0.80 -3.02 -10.78
N ASP A 49 1.53 -4.12 -10.55
CA ASP A 49 0.97 -5.33 -9.94
C ASP A 49 0.49 -5.05 -8.51
N ILE A 50 1.26 -4.32 -7.70
CA ILE A 50 0.86 -3.90 -6.35
C ILE A 50 -0.35 -2.95 -6.41
N LYS A 51 -0.31 -1.92 -7.26
CA LYS A 51 -1.39 -0.92 -7.38
C LYS A 51 -2.70 -1.50 -7.92
N SER A 52 -2.63 -2.60 -8.68
CA SER A 52 -3.81 -3.29 -9.21
C SER A 52 -4.60 -4.04 -8.14
N ARG A 53 -4.05 -4.23 -6.93
CA ARG A 53 -4.72 -4.99 -5.86
C ARG A 53 -5.77 -4.15 -5.16
N ILE A 54 -6.80 -4.84 -4.66
CA ILE A 54 -7.85 -4.21 -3.89
C ILE A 54 -7.33 -3.91 -2.47
N TRP A 55 -7.15 -2.64 -2.16
CA TRP A 55 -6.71 -2.18 -0.85
C TRP A 55 -7.88 -1.61 -0.05
N PHE A 56 -8.27 -2.30 1.02
CA PHE A 56 -9.26 -1.82 1.97
C PHE A 56 -8.57 -1.25 3.21
N THR A 57 -8.97 -0.04 3.60
CA THR A 57 -8.50 0.67 4.78
C THR A 57 -9.67 1.00 5.70
N TYR A 58 -9.38 1.54 6.89
CA TYR A 58 -10.44 2.06 7.76
C TYR A 58 -11.30 3.09 7.02
N ARG A 59 -12.62 2.97 7.20
CA ARG A 59 -13.62 3.88 6.65
C ARG A 59 -14.38 4.54 7.79
N LYS A 60 -14.95 5.71 7.50
CA LYS A 60 -15.84 6.45 8.41
C LYS A 60 -17.12 6.82 7.65
N GLN A 61 -18.19 7.15 8.37
CA GLN A 61 -19.47 7.59 7.80
C GLN A 61 -20.19 6.53 6.92
N PHE A 62 -20.00 5.24 7.20
CA PHE A 62 -20.78 4.16 6.60
C PHE A 62 -22.03 3.85 7.44
N GLN A 63 -22.97 3.08 6.89
CA GLN A 63 -24.19 2.68 7.60
C GLN A 63 -23.86 1.96 8.93
N PRO A 64 -24.54 2.29 10.04
CA PRO A 64 -24.30 1.59 11.31
C PRO A 64 -24.45 0.09 11.14
N ILE A 65 -23.49 -0.67 11.66
CA ILE A 65 -23.51 -2.12 11.57
C ILE A 65 -24.59 -2.65 12.53
N GLY A 66 -25.54 -3.44 12.02
CA GLY A 66 -26.53 -4.15 12.83
C GLY A 66 -27.82 -3.40 13.14
N THR A 67 -28.21 -2.43 12.29
CA THR A 67 -29.59 -1.92 12.25
C THR A 67 -30.60 -2.99 11.88
#